data_AF-A0A920R8A2-F1
#
_entry.id   AF-A0A920R8A2-F1
#
_cell.length_a   1.000
_cell.length_b   1.000
_cell.length_c   1.000
_cell.angle_alpha   90.00
_cell.angle_beta   90.00
_cell.angle_gamma   90.00
#
_symmetry.space_group_name_H-M   'P 1'
#
loop_
_entity.id
_entity.type
_entity.pdbx_description
1 polymer ?
#
loop_
_entity_poly.entity_id
_entity_poly.type
_entity_poly.pdbx_seq_one_letter_code
_entity_poly.pdbx_strand_id
1 'polypeptide(L)' 'MAIGSGGPFALSAARALTQNTELGAKEIVEKSLTIAADICVYTNHTHTIEELEFD' A
#
# COMPACT_ATOMS: atom_id res chain seq x y z
N MET A 1 -0.34 8.71 -3.15
CA MET A 1 1.04 8.98 -3.63
C MET A 1 1.94 7.87 -3.08
N ALA A 2 3.00 7.48 -3.78
CA ALA A 2 3.97 6.51 -3.28
C ALA A 2 5.38 6.93 -3.69
N ILE A 3 6.38 6.60 -2.86
CA ILE A 3 7.80 6.91 -3.05
C ILE A 3 8.67 5.69 -2.72
N GLY A 4 9.95 5.76 -3.03
CA GLY A 4 10.91 4.67 -2.83
C GLY A 4 10.92 3.64 -3.97
N SER A 5 11.81 2.64 -3.88
CA SER A 5 12.03 1.63 -4.92
C SER A 5 10.81 0.75 -5.20
N GLY A 6 9.99 0.46 -4.18
CA GLY A 6 8.71 -0.25 -4.30
C GLY A 6 7.51 0.65 -4.63
N GLY A 7 7.72 1.97 -4.73
CA GLY A 7 6.65 2.96 -4.87
C GLY A 7 5.70 2.73 -6.05
N PRO A 8 6.20 2.47 -7.28
CA PRO A 8 5.34 2.20 -8.43
C PRO A 8 4.44 0.95 -8.27
N PHE A 9 4.93 -0.09 -7.59
CA PHE A 9 4.16 -1.32 -7.33
C PHE A 9 3.04 -1.06 -6.32
N ALA A 10 3.38 -0.43 -5.20
CA ALA A 10 2.40 -0.03 -4.18
C ALA A 10 1.34 0.91 -4.76
N LEU A 11 1.74 1.90 -5.58
CA LEU A 11 0.80 2.83 -6.20
C LEU A 11 -0.16 2.13 -7.17
N SER A 12 0.34 1.18 -7.95
CA SER A 12 -0.48 0.42 -8.89
C SER A 12 -1.47 -0.48 -8.16
N ALA A 13 -1.02 -1.20 -7.13
CA ALA A 13 -1.88 -2.01 -6.26
C ALA A 13 -2.95 -1.16 -5.56
N ALA A 14 -2.56 -0.03 -4.97
CA ALA A 14 -3.47 0.87 -4.27
C ALA A 14 -4.55 1.40 -5.21
N ARG A 15 -4.19 1.84 -6.42
CA ARG A 15 -5.16 2.31 -7.43
C ARG A 15 -6.16 1.23 -7.80
N ALA A 16 -5.70 0.00 -8.03
CA ALA A 16 -6.58 -1.11 -8.39
C ALA A 16 -7.54 -1.45 -7.23
N LEU A 17 -7.04 -1.52 -6.00
CA LEU A 17 -7.85 -1.82 -4.81
C LEU A 17 -8.88 -0.72 -4.54
N THR A 18 -8.49 0.56 -4.60
CA THR A 18 -9.42 1.70 -4.43
C THR A 18 -10.55 1.69 -5.45
N GLN A 19 -10.28 1.27 -6.69
CA GLN A 19 -11.27 1.33 -7.77
C GLN A 19 -12.23 0.14 -7.81
N ASN A 20 -11.88 -0.99 -7.17
CA ASN A 20 -12.57 -2.25 -7.39
C ASN A 20 -12.96 -2.96 -6.08
N THR A 21 -12.80 -2.31 -4.93
CA THR A 21 -13.12 -2.88 -3.62
C THR A 21 -13.69 -1.81 -2.70
N GLU A 22 -14.39 -2.25 -1.64
CA GLU A 22 -14.91 -1.40 -0.57
C GLU A 22 -13.95 -1.37 0.65
N LEU A 23 -12.66 -1.63 0.42
CA LEU A 23 -11.66 -1.69 1.49
C LEU A 23 -11.39 -0.31 2.09
N GLY A 24 -11.14 -0.29 3.39
CA GLY A 24 -10.71 0.91 4.09
C GLY A 24 -9.30 1.36 3.68
N ALA A 25 -8.98 2.63 3.94
CA ALA A 25 -7.68 3.21 3.59
C ALA A 25 -6.50 2.42 4.17
N LYS A 26 -6.60 2.00 5.44
CA LYS A 26 -5.59 1.17 6.12
C LYS A 26 -5.36 -0.16 5.40
N GLU A 27 -6.43 -0.87 5.06
CA GLU A 27 -6.37 -2.17 4.39
C GLU A 27 -5.77 -2.05 2.99
N ILE A 28 -6.10 -0.99 2.25
CA ILE A 28 -5.52 -0.70 0.95
C ILE A 28 -4.02 -0.45 1.07
N VAL A 29 -3.58 0.36 2.04
CA VAL A 29 -2.16 0.65 2.29
C VAL A 29 -1.42 -0.64 2.64
N GLU A 30 -1.92 -1.42 3.60
CA GLU A 30 -1.29 -2.66 4.04
C GLU A 30 -1.13 -3.65 2.90
N LYS A 31 -2.20 -3.93 2.13
CA LYS A 31 -2.13 -4.84 0.98
C LYS A 31 -1.18 -4.35 -0.11
N SER A 32 -1.16 -3.04 -0.36
CA SER A 32 -0.28 -2.44 -1.38
C SER A 32 1.18 -2.51 -0.99
N LEU A 33 1.51 -2.32 0.29
CA LEU A 33 2.87 -2.48 0.81
C LEU A 33 3.31 -3.95 0.77
N THR A 34 2.42 -4.89 1.11
CA THR A 34 2.70 -6.33 0.97
C THR A 34 3.04 -6.70 -0.46
N ILE A 35 2.25 -6.26 -1.44
CA ILE A 35 2.51 -6.52 -2.87
C ILE A 35 3.85 -5.89 -3.31
N ALA A 36 4.17 -4.69 -2.81
CA ALA A 36 5.45 -4.06 -3.12
C ALA A 36 6.64 -4.83 -2.51
N ALA A 37 6.50 -5.38 -1.31
CA ALA A 37 7.50 -6.22 -0.65
C ALA A 37 7.73 -7.55 -1.37
N ASP A 38 6.69 -8.11 -2.00
CA ASP A 38 6.81 -9.35 -2.77
C ASP A 38 7.56 -9.15 -4.11
N ILE A 39 7.61 -7.92 -4.63
CA ILE A 39 8.18 -7.62 -5.96
C ILE A 39 9.54 -6.90 -5.86
N CYS A 40 9.68 -5.95 -4.94
CA CYS A 40 10.88 -5.11 -4.84
C CYS A 40 11.88 -5.70 -3.85
N VAL A 41 13.06 -6.10 -4.32
CA VAL A 41 14.16 -6.64 -3.49
C VAL A 41 14.64 -5.71 -2.37
N TYR A 42 14.28 -4.42 -2.42
CA TYR A 42 14.63 -3.40 -1.42
C TYR A 42 13.45 -2.99 -0.52
N THR A 43 12.30 -3.66 -0.64
CA THR A 43 11.12 -3.44 0.21
C THR A 43 10.80 -4.76 0.90
N ASN A 44 10.48 -4.72 2.19
CA ASN A 44 10.20 -5.91 2.99
C ASN A 44 8.80 -5.83 3.60
N HIS A 45 8.36 -6.93 4.22
CA HIS A 45 7.03 -7.08 4.82
C HIS A 45 6.85 -6.42 6.20
N THR A 46 7.86 -5.70 6.70
CA THR A 46 7.76 -5.02 7.99
C THR A 46 7.19 -3.63 7.78
N HIS A 47 5.92 -3.45 8.12
CA HIS A 47 5.19 -2.21 7.88
C HIS A 47 5.04 -1.38 9.15
N THR A 48 5.10 -0.06 9.00
CA THR A 48 4.64 0.92 9.98
C THR A 48 3.55 1.74 9.30
N ILE A 49 2.34 1.72 9.86
CA ILE A 49 1.15 2.33 9.26
C ILE A 49 0.53 3.25 10.32
N GLU A 50 0.47 4.53 10.00
CA GLU A 50 -0.16 5.57 10.83
C GLU A 50 -1.48 6.00 10.18
N GLU A 51 -2.50 6.24 10.99
CA GLU A 51 -3.83 6.64 10.53
C GLU A 51 -4.35 7.84 11.33
N LEU A 52 -5.15 8.68 10.67
CA LEU A 52 -5.85 9.80 11.30
C LEU A 52 -7.35 9.50 11.25
N GLU A 53 -7.98 9.56 12.42
CA GLU A 53 -9.43 9.47 12.55
C GLU A 53 -10.03 10.88 12.43
N PHE A 54 -11.18 10.97 11.79
CA PHE A 54 -11.96 12.21 11.68
C PHE A 54 -13.37 11.92 12.19
N ASP A 55 -13.85 12.76 13.10
CA ASP A 55 -15.24 12.77 13.59
C ASP A 55 -16.19 13.47 12.60
#